data_AF-A0A534Z3K8-F1
#
_entry.id   AF-A0A534Z3K8-F1
#
_cell.length_a   1.000
_cell.length_b   1.000
_cell.length_c   1.000
_cell.angle_alpha   90.00
_cell.angle_beta   90.00
_cell.angle_gamma   90.00
#
_symmetry.space_group_name_H-M   'P 1'
#
loop_
_entity.id
_entity.type
_entity.pdbx_description
1 polymer ?
#
loop_
_entity_poly.entity_id
_entity_poly.type
_entity_poly.pdbx_seq_one_letter_code
_entity_poly.pdbx_strand_id
1 'polypeptide(L)'
;MDKRGEGTTCRNEFAPRVFAAGRMGPIRAALLLSLGALVLAAQLGAATKAVLVGPDGTLTFRDMESGTDTTTVTAGDRVQWQWVSGFHSTSRFDAPETWDSGVQSAPFSFSRRFVVPGTYPYVCTVHEFLGMTGTVVVLPATSTTGPPTSTTTVTSTTVTTTTTLPAVLQCEDTVARRLATLGTDIVGCHIRTARRVLRRQGIRQAACERHARARYARAVRKLNPGRCPGCLLGNLAPFRDRMTSLLDDLAPRVFCAPGLPVAGSQPAARRLHRCEDGTARQLAGLLRALVRCRIRAADAPFTGQPVDEIACIAAAKDRFDGAIGKLRLGLCPPCLDPGRLRDELESAVGGLGAAVYCAASWAQPANRRAFPLPRRSLRAA
;
A
#
# COMPACT_ATOMS: atom_id res chain seq x y z
N MET A 1 -48.68 -55.54 -33.56
CA MET A 1 -48.31 -54.95 -32.25
C MET A 1 -47.16 -53.99 -32.50
N ASP A 2 -47.03 -52.79 -31.94
CA ASP A 2 -47.84 -51.86 -31.18
C ASP A 2 -47.07 -50.52 -31.24
N LYS A 3 -47.82 -49.41 -31.25
CA LYS A 3 -47.49 -48.01 -30.90
C LYS A 3 -46.07 -47.39 -31.01
N ARG A 4 -46.09 -46.25 -31.74
CA ARG A 4 -45.69 -44.86 -31.37
C ARG A 4 -44.24 -44.53 -31.02
N GLY A 5 -43.72 -43.53 -31.73
CA GLY A 5 -42.61 -42.65 -31.32
C GLY A 5 -42.50 -41.44 -32.26
N GLU A 6 -42.86 -40.26 -31.74
CA GLU A 6 -43.00 -38.94 -32.39
C GLU A 6 -41.69 -38.23 -32.72
N GLY A 7 -41.75 -37.28 -33.68
CA GLY A 7 -40.76 -36.20 -33.81
C GLY A 7 -40.72 -35.48 -35.16
N THR A 8 -41.84 -34.91 -35.64
CA THR A 8 -41.92 -34.21 -36.94
C THR A 8 -42.00 -32.68 -36.79
N THR A 9 -40.92 -32.03 -37.22
CA THR A 9 -40.74 -30.74 -37.95
C THR A 9 -41.58 -29.48 -37.67
N CYS A 10 -40.82 -28.37 -37.68
CA CYS A 10 -41.16 -26.94 -37.80
C CYS A 10 -42.30 -26.54 -38.74
N ARG A 11 -43.07 -25.50 -38.35
CA ARG A 11 -43.35 -24.33 -39.21
C ARG A 11 -43.95 -23.13 -38.44
N ASN A 12 -43.48 -21.94 -38.79
CA ASN A 12 -44.12 -20.65 -38.55
C ASN A 12 -45.43 -20.55 -39.33
N GLU A 13 -46.44 -19.85 -38.81
CA GLU A 13 -47.26 -18.95 -39.63
C GLU A 13 -48.06 -17.89 -38.84
N PHE A 14 -48.25 -16.78 -39.55
CA PHE A 14 -48.80 -15.47 -39.19
C PHE A 14 -50.27 -15.47 -38.76
N ALA A 15 -50.64 -14.49 -37.91
CA ALA A 15 -51.95 -13.85 -37.99
C ALA A 15 -51.88 -12.39 -37.49
N PRO A 16 -52.27 -11.39 -38.31
CA PRO A 16 -52.54 -10.03 -37.84
C PRO A 16 -54.03 -9.87 -37.50
N ARG A 17 -54.35 -9.08 -36.47
CA ARG A 17 -55.73 -8.61 -36.23
C ARG A 17 -55.79 -7.10 -36.38
N VAL A 18 -56.75 -6.68 -37.21
CA VAL A 18 -57.04 -5.32 -37.65
C VAL A 18 -57.87 -4.56 -36.61
N PHE A 19 -57.64 -3.26 -36.60
CA PHE A 19 -58.20 -2.15 -35.83
C PHE A 19 -59.73 -2.08 -35.71
N ALA A 20 -60.18 -1.50 -34.59
CA ALA A 20 -61.39 -0.68 -34.55
C ALA A 20 -61.07 0.66 -33.86
N ALA A 21 -61.13 1.75 -34.64
CA ALA A 21 -60.92 3.12 -34.18
C ALA A 21 -62.27 3.72 -33.70
N GLY A 22 -62.39 3.96 -32.40
CA GLY A 22 -63.50 4.71 -31.82
C GLY A 22 -63.21 6.21 -31.84
N ARG A 23 -64.02 6.97 -32.57
CA ARG A 23 -64.06 8.45 -32.55
C ARG A 23 -64.59 8.94 -31.20
N MET A 24 -63.90 9.88 -30.56
CA MET A 24 -64.46 10.71 -29.49
C MET A 24 -64.15 12.19 -29.78
N GLY A 25 -65.20 13.00 -29.75
CA GLY A 25 -65.21 14.40 -30.18
C GLY A 25 -64.61 15.38 -29.16
N PRO A 26 -64.50 16.66 -29.55
CA PRO A 26 -63.96 17.73 -28.72
C PRO A 26 -65.03 18.19 -27.72
N ILE A 27 -64.62 18.94 -26.69
CA ILE A 27 -65.45 19.55 -25.62
C ILE A 27 -65.51 18.69 -24.34
N ARG A 28 -64.42 18.76 -23.57
CA ARG A 28 -64.40 19.10 -22.13
C ARG A 28 -62.94 19.19 -21.69
N ALA A 29 -62.27 20.20 -22.25
CA ALA A 29 -61.11 20.80 -21.60
C ALA A 29 -61.59 21.48 -20.31
N ALA A 30 -60.73 21.45 -19.30
CA ALA A 30 -60.89 21.94 -17.92
C ALA A 30 -61.43 20.91 -16.93
N LEU A 31 -60.59 20.68 -15.89
CA LEU A 31 -60.87 19.99 -14.63
C LEU A 31 -60.61 18.48 -14.49
N LEU A 32 -59.49 17.95 -14.99
CA LEU A 32 -58.78 16.82 -14.37
C LEU A 32 -57.25 16.99 -14.49
N LEU A 33 -56.78 18.19 -14.10
CA LEU A 33 -55.35 18.58 -14.06
C LEU A 33 -54.81 18.62 -12.62
N SER A 34 -55.36 17.82 -11.70
CA SER A 34 -55.04 17.89 -10.27
C SER A 34 -55.05 16.52 -9.56
N LEU A 35 -54.34 15.55 -10.10
CA LEU A 35 -53.80 14.40 -9.34
C LEU A 35 -52.41 13.95 -9.85
N GLY A 36 -51.69 14.85 -10.51
CA GLY A 36 -50.32 14.64 -11.00
C GLY A 36 -49.21 15.21 -10.11
N ALA A 37 -49.54 15.68 -8.90
CA ALA A 37 -48.58 16.31 -8.01
C ALA A 37 -48.87 15.92 -6.56
N LEU A 38 -48.20 14.87 -6.06
CA LEU A 38 -47.53 14.89 -4.74
C LEU A 38 -46.80 13.57 -4.38
N VAL A 39 -46.05 12.94 -5.28
CA VAL A 39 -44.88 12.12 -4.87
C VAL A 39 -43.79 12.24 -5.93
N LEU A 40 -43.32 13.46 -6.18
CA LEU A 40 -41.91 13.60 -6.53
C LEU A 40 -41.21 13.85 -5.20
N ALA A 41 -40.98 12.77 -4.45
CA ALA A 41 -39.90 12.78 -3.49
C ALA A 41 -38.65 13.10 -4.29
N ALA A 42 -38.24 14.37 -4.28
CA ALA A 42 -36.90 14.74 -4.68
C ALA A 42 -36.00 13.87 -3.82
N GLN A 43 -35.50 12.78 -4.40
CA GLN A 43 -34.39 12.05 -3.83
C GLN A 43 -33.26 13.07 -3.83
N LEU A 44 -33.09 13.75 -2.71
CA LEU A 44 -31.85 14.46 -2.33
C LEU A 44 -30.76 13.39 -2.11
N GLY A 45 -30.55 12.56 -3.14
CA GLY A 45 -29.58 11.49 -3.16
C GLY A 45 -28.22 12.11 -3.34
N ALA A 46 -27.32 11.77 -2.42
CA ALA A 46 -25.88 11.93 -2.56
C ALA A 46 -25.44 11.62 -4.00
N ALA A 47 -24.88 12.59 -4.74
CA ALA A 47 -24.36 12.33 -6.08
C ALA A 47 -23.19 11.34 -5.99
N THR A 48 -22.99 10.48 -6.99
CA THR A 48 -21.86 9.54 -7.02
C THR A 48 -20.92 9.90 -8.16
N LYS A 49 -19.66 10.21 -7.85
CA LYS A 49 -18.58 10.43 -8.84
C LYS A 49 -17.78 9.15 -9.05
N ALA A 50 -17.44 8.84 -10.30
CA ALA A 50 -16.74 7.61 -10.67
C ALA A 50 -15.25 7.86 -10.91
N VAL A 51 -14.41 6.98 -10.36
CA VAL A 51 -12.95 7.00 -10.52
C VAL A 51 -12.48 5.64 -11.04
N LEU A 52 -11.74 5.62 -12.14
CA LEU A 52 -11.10 4.41 -12.63
C LEU A 52 -9.81 4.14 -11.85
N VAL A 53 -9.62 2.89 -11.47
CA VAL A 53 -8.41 2.38 -10.82
C VAL A 53 -7.66 1.52 -11.84
N GLY A 54 -6.47 1.98 -12.21
CA GLY A 54 -5.65 1.36 -13.23
C GLY A 54 -6.21 1.45 -14.66
N PRO A 55 -6.67 2.61 -15.15
CA PRO A 55 -7.11 2.75 -16.54
C PRO A 55 -5.98 2.47 -17.52
N ASP A 56 -6.29 1.87 -18.68
CA ASP A 56 -5.34 1.56 -19.75
C ASP A 56 -4.12 0.70 -19.31
N GLY A 57 -4.24 -0.06 -18.22
CA GLY A 57 -3.13 -0.83 -17.66
C GLY A 57 -2.09 0.01 -16.90
N THR A 58 -2.39 1.29 -16.61
CA THR A 58 -1.46 2.22 -15.95
C THR A 58 -1.56 2.15 -14.42
N LEU A 59 -0.57 2.72 -13.72
CA LEU A 59 -0.58 2.83 -12.25
C LEU A 59 -1.17 4.18 -11.79
N THR A 60 -2.39 4.48 -12.23
CA THR A 60 -3.03 5.79 -11.96
C THR A 60 -4.47 5.64 -11.45
N PHE A 61 -4.94 6.69 -10.78
CA PHE A 61 -6.37 6.92 -10.60
C PHE A 61 -6.83 7.95 -11.63
N ARG A 62 -8.02 7.75 -12.22
CA ARG A 62 -8.59 8.72 -13.16
C ARG A 62 -10.05 8.97 -12.85
N ASP A 63 -10.34 10.19 -12.42
CA ASP A 63 -11.68 10.73 -12.31
C ASP A 63 -12.32 10.82 -13.70
N MET A 64 -13.54 10.28 -13.85
CA MET A 64 -14.20 10.16 -15.15
C MET A 64 -14.72 11.49 -15.71
N GLU A 65 -14.83 12.52 -14.87
CA GLU A 65 -15.37 13.83 -15.28
C GLU A 65 -14.27 14.83 -15.61
N SER A 66 -13.30 14.98 -14.71
CA SER A 66 -12.15 15.86 -14.92
C SER A 66 -11.05 15.24 -15.79
N GLY A 67 -10.99 13.90 -15.87
CA GLY A 67 -9.91 13.17 -16.53
C GLY A 67 -8.58 13.18 -15.77
N THR A 68 -8.55 13.73 -14.55
CA THR A 68 -7.35 13.86 -13.70
C THR A 68 -7.35 12.85 -12.55
N ASP A 69 -6.33 12.85 -11.71
CA ASP A 69 -6.29 12.08 -10.44
C ASP A 69 -7.06 12.77 -9.30
N THR A 70 -7.73 13.89 -9.58
CA THR A 70 -8.46 14.71 -8.61
C THR A 70 -9.96 14.65 -8.86
N THR A 71 -10.71 14.16 -7.86
CA THR A 71 -12.17 14.09 -7.87
C THR A 71 -12.76 15.17 -6.97
N THR A 72 -13.66 15.99 -7.50
CA THR A 72 -14.37 17.00 -6.69
C THR A 72 -15.81 16.56 -6.43
N VAL A 73 -16.21 16.58 -5.16
CA VAL A 73 -17.55 16.22 -4.67
C VAL A 73 -18.06 17.28 -3.70
N THR A 74 -19.35 17.27 -3.39
CA THR A 74 -19.93 18.09 -2.32
C THR A 74 -20.10 17.25 -1.06
N ALA A 75 -20.03 17.88 0.12
CA ALA A 75 -20.32 17.19 1.37
C ALA A 75 -21.71 16.57 1.32
N GLY A 76 -21.75 15.25 1.44
CA GLY A 76 -22.92 14.42 1.30
C GLY A 76 -22.86 13.47 0.11
N ASP A 77 -21.99 13.68 -0.87
CA ASP A 77 -21.82 12.86 -2.07
C ASP A 77 -20.96 11.60 -1.82
N ARG A 78 -20.88 10.74 -2.84
CA ARG A 78 -20.07 9.52 -2.86
C ARG A 78 -19.02 9.58 -3.95
N VAL A 79 -17.88 8.92 -3.69
CA VAL A 79 -16.93 8.51 -4.73
C VAL A 79 -17.04 6.99 -4.88
N GLN A 80 -17.04 6.51 -6.12
CA GLN A 80 -17.02 5.11 -6.48
C GLN A 80 -15.78 4.82 -7.34
N TRP A 81 -14.86 4.05 -6.77
CA TRP A 81 -13.69 3.56 -7.47
C TRP A 81 -14.00 2.24 -8.16
N GLN A 82 -13.57 2.11 -9.41
CA GLN A 82 -13.80 0.95 -10.28
C GLN A 82 -12.46 0.42 -10.79
N TRP A 83 -12.12 -0.81 -10.42
CA TRP A 83 -10.91 -1.48 -10.88
C TRP A 83 -11.14 -2.00 -12.28
N VAL A 84 -10.40 -1.44 -13.22
CA VAL A 84 -10.48 -1.81 -14.65
C VAL A 84 -9.26 -2.58 -15.14
N SER A 85 -8.14 -2.52 -14.39
CA SER A 85 -7.01 -3.43 -14.59
C SER A 85 -6.21 -3.63 -13.31
N GLY A 86 -5.31 -4.62 -13.33
CA GLY A 86 -4.30 -4.82 -12.30
C GLY A 86 -4.86 -5.16 -10.91
N PHE A 87 -3.97 -5.07 -9.91
CA PHE A 87 -4.30 -5.17 -8.50
C PHE A 87 -3.91 -3.86 -7.80
N HIS A 88 -4.85 -3.24 -7.10
CA HIS A 88 -4.67 -1.91 -6.52
C HIS A 88 -5.49 -1.78 -5.24
N SER A 89 -5.23 -0.75 -4.45
CA SER A 89 -6.10 -0.30 -3.37
C SER A 89 -6.44 1.18 -3.55
N THR A 90 -7.48 1.65 -2.85
CA THR A 90 -7.76 3.08 -2.66
C THR A 90 -7.75 3.28 -1.15
N SER A 91 -6.72 3.95 -0.64
CA SER A 91 -6.50 4.00 0.80
C SER A 91 -6.10 5.39 1.25
N ARG A 92 -6.77 5.87 2.28
CA ARG A 92 -6.43 7.07 3.01
C ARG A 92 -6.56 6.80 4.50
N PHE A 93 -5.51 7.12 5.22
CA PHE A 93 -5.43 6.84 6.64
C PHE A 93 -5.46 8.10 7.52
N ASP A 94 -5.42 9.32 6.96
CA ASP A 94 -5.54 10.52 7.79
C ASP A 94 -6.98 11.03 7.93
N ALA A 95 -7.32 11.43 9.15
CA ALA A 95 -8.55 12.14 9.50
C ALA A 95 -8.71 13.46 8.69
N PRO A 96 -9.91 14.06 8.63
CA PRO A 96 -11.18 13.61 9.24
C PRO A 96 -11.90 12.48 8.51
N GLU A 97 -11.49 12.12 7.29
CA GLU A 97 -12.15 11.12 6.45
C GLU A 97 -11.14 10.03 6.03
N THR A 98 -11.23 8.85 6.64
CA THR A 98 -10.36 7.69 6.34
C THR A 98 -11.10 6.58 5.58
N TRP A 99 -10.37 5.79 4.80
CA TRP A 99 -10.87 4.55 4.18
C TRP A 99 -9.74 3.64 3.71
N ASP A 100 -10.08 2.36 3.54
CA ASP A 100 -9.23 1.36 2.89
C ASP A 100 -10.13 0.37 2.15
N SER A 101 -9.89 0.19 0.85
CA SER A 101 -10.59 -0.82 0.04
C SER A 101 -10.01 -2.23 0.17
N GLY A 102 -8.84 -2.37 0.79
CA GLY A 102 -7.93 -3.49 0.61
C GLY A 102 -7.28 -3.49 -0.79
N VAL A 103 -6.31 -4.38 -1.00
CA VAL A 103 -5.76 -4.66 -2.33
C VAL A 103 -6.72 -5.60 -3.06
N GLN A 104 -7.23 -5.13 -4.19
CA GLN A 104 -8.25 -5.80 -4.99
C GLN A 104 -7.81 -5.89 -6.44
N SER A 105 -8.29 -6.90 -7.16
CA SER A 105 -8.01 -7.09 -8.59
C SER A 105 -9.22 -6.71 -9.43
N ALA A 106 -8.98 -6.22 -10.65
CA ALA A 106 -10.06 -6.00 -11.61
C ALA A 106 -10.74 -7.33 -12.01
N PRO A 107 -12.08 -7.37 -12.15
CA PRO A 107 -13.03 -6.29 -11.87
C PRO A 107 -13.41 -6.21 -10.38
N PHE A 108 -13.43 -4.99 -9.84
CA PHE A 108 -13.90 -4.73 -8.47
C PHE A 108 -14.44 -3.30 -8.36
N SER A 109 -15.26 -3.01 -7.34
CA SER A 109 -15.73 -1.65 -7.06
C SER A 109 -15.81 -1.39 -5.56
N PHE A 110 -15.44 -0.16 -5.17
CA PHE A 110 -15.49 0.33 -3.80
C PHE A 110 -16.19 1.69 -3.79
N SER A 111 -17.10 1.93 -2.85
CA SER A 111 -17.84 3.19 -2.78
C SER A 111 -17.85 3.76 -1.37
N ARG A 112 -17.61 5.06 -1.26
CA ARG A 112 -17.55 5.80 0.00
C ARG A 112 -18.31 7.11 -0.08
N ARG A 113 -19.05 7.44 0.98
CA ARG A 113 -19.67 8.77 1.17
C ARG A 113 -18.69 9.71 1.87
N PHE A 114 -18.63 10.95 1.42
CA PHE A 114 -17.85 12.02 2.03
C PHE A 114 -18.80 13.05 2.64
N VAL A 115 -18.58 13.44 3.88
CA VAL A 115 -19.47 14.35 4.63
C VAL A 115 -18.74 15.53 5.24
N VAL A 116 -17.41 15.45 5.38
CA VAL A 116 -16.59 16.55 5.89
C VAL A 116 -15.94 17.31 4.72
N PRO A 117 -16.18 18.62 4.56
CA PRO A 117 -15.47 19.43 3.57
C PRO A 117 -13.95 19.43 3.81
N GLY A 118 -13.16 19.34 2.75
CA GLY A 118 -11.71 19.28 2.84
C GLY A 118 -11.04 18.66 1.61
N THR A 119 -9.72 18.52 1.66
CA THR A 119 -8.92 17.90 0.61
C THR A 119 -8.26 16.63 1.15
N TYR A 120 -8.46 15.52 0.46
CA TYR A 120 -8.15 14.18 0.93
C TYR A 120 -7.25 13.45 -0.07
N PRO A 121 -5.92 13.59 0.04
CA PRO A 121 -4.99 12.78 -0.74
C PRO A 121 -5.07 11.32 -0.29
N TYR A 122 -5.00 10.41 -1.26
CA TYR A 122 -5.08 8.97 -1.06
C TYR A 122 -4.15 8.23 -2.01
N VAL A 123 -3.86 6.98 -1.70
CA VAL A 123 -2.83 6.19 -2.38
C VAL A 123 -3.30 4.78 -2.68
N CYS A 124 -2.63 4.13 -3.63
CA CYS A 124 -2.62 2.68 -3.74
C CYS A 124 -1.48 2.13 -2.89
N THR A 125 -1.79 1.43 -1.80
CA THR A 125 -0.81 0.92 -0.81
C THR A 125 0.29 0.04 -1.38
N VAL A 126 0.09 -0.59 -2.54
CA VAL A 126 1.09 -1.44 -3.21
C VAL A 126 1.83 -0.73 -4.34
N HIS A 127 1.32 0.41 -4.83
CA HIS A 127 1.87 1.16 -5.97
C HIS A 127 2.14 2.65 -5.66
N GLU A 128 2.02 3.07 -4.40
CA GLU A 128 2.31 4.43 -3.93
C GLU A 128 3.74 4.84 -4.29
N PHE A 129 4.71 3.93 -4.11
CA PHE A 129 6.12 4.17 -4.45
C PHE A 129 6.36 4.37 -5.96
N LEU A 130 5.41 3.95 -6.81
CA LEU A 130 5.42 4.16 -8.25
C LEU A 130 4.61 5.41 -8.65
N GLY A 131 4.18 6.21 -7.68
CA GLY A 131 3.44 7.45 -7.89
C GLY A 131 1.93 7.29 -8.03
N MET A 132 1.37 6.12 -7.66
CA MET A 132 -0.08 5.92 -7.76
C MET A 132 -0.82 6.59 -6.59
N THR A 133 -1.10 7.87 -6.77
CA THR A 133 -1.77 8.76 -5.81
C THR A 133 -2.97 9.43 -6.46
N GLY A 134 -3.95 9.86 -5.65
CA GLY A 134 -5.09 10.65 -6.11
C GLY A 134 -5.58 11.58 -5.00
N THR A 135 -6.51 12.48 -5.34
CA THR A 135 -7.04 13.47 -4.39
C THR A 135 -8.56 13.53 -4.49
N VAL A 136 -9.25 13.50 -3.34
CA VAL A 136 -10.69 13.86 -3.28
C VAL A 136 -10.81 15.25 -2.66
N VAL A 137 -11.44 16.19 -3.36
CA VAL A 137 -11.80 17.51 -2.84
C VAL A 137 -13.28 17.49 -2.51
N VAL A 138 -13.63 17.74 -1.25
CA VAL A 138 -15.01 17.82 -0.76
C VAL A 138 -15.34 19.27 -0.48
N LEU A 139 -16.25 19.84 -1.27
CA LEU A 139 -16.76 21.18 -1.08
C LEU A 139 -17.83 21.20 0.03
N PRO A 140 -18.02 22.33 0.74
CA PRO A 140 -19.15 22.49 1.64
C PRO A 140 -20.47 22.20 0.94
N ALA A 141 -21.42 21.59 1.65
CA ALA A 141 -22.78 21.49 1.16
C ALA A 141 -23.31 22.91 0.91
N THR A 142 -23.83 23.17 -0.29
CA THR A 142 -24.56 24.41 -0.55
C THR A 142 -25.86 24.35 0.25
N SER A 143 -25.83 24.87 1.47
CA SER A 143 -27.02 25.04 2.29
C SER A 143 -27.86 26.17 1.70
N THR A 144 -28.98 25.79 1.07
CA THR A 144 -30.16 26.65 1.05
C THR A 144 -30.56 26.89 2.51
N THR A 145 -30.60 28.16 2.89
CA THR A 145 -30.83 28.75 4.22
C THR A 145 -31.71 27.95 5.20
N GLY A 146 -31.18 27.75 6.43
CA GLY A 146 -31.96 27.49 7.64
C GLY A 146 -31.08 27.30 8.90
N PRO A 147 -31.27 28.05 10.01
CA PRO A 147 -30.60 27.81 11.30
C PRO A 147 -31.59 27.38 12.43
N PRO A 148 -31.12 26.90 13.61
CA PRO A 148 -29.78 26.43 14.00
C PRO A 148 -29.75 25.05 14.74
N THR A 149 -28.52 24.62 15.03
CA THR A 149 -28.09 23.82 16.20
C THR A 149 -28.13 22.28 16.12
N SER A 150 -26.93 21.70 16.15
CA SER A 150 -26.62 20.51 16.94
C SER A 150 -25.19 20.65 17.46
N THR A 151 -25.04 21.16 18.67
CA THR A 151 -23.79 21.05 19.43
C THR A 151 -23.63 19.60 19.86
N THR A 152 -22.81 18.83 19.17
CA THR A 152 -22.44 17.48 19.61
C THR A 152 -21.36 17.60 20.68
N THR A 153 -21.76 17.38 21.93
CA THR A 153 -20.87 17.09 23.05
C THR A 153 -20.01 15.88 22.69
N VAL A 154 -18.71 16.07 22.53
CA VAL A 154 -17.74 14.98 22.35
C VAL A 154 -17.55 14.33 23.72
N THR A 155 -18.20 13.20 23.94
CA THR A 155 -17.86 12.29 25.03
C THR A 155 -16.42 11.80 24.80
N SER A 156 -15.50 12.29 25.62
CA SER A 156 -14.13 11.78 25.66
C SER A 156 -14.16 10.36 26.23
N THR A 157 -13.89 9.37 25.38
CA THR A 157 -13.67 7.99 25.81
C THR A 157 -12.36 7.93 26.61
N THR A 158 -12.46 7.53 27.88
CA THR A 158 -11.31 7.24 28.74
C THR A 158 -10.50 6.10 28.11
N VAL A 159 -9.29 6.41 27.63
CA VAL A 159 -8.33 5.40 27.16
C VAL A 159 -7.73 4.72 28.38
N THR A 160 -8.09 3.47 28.62
CA THR A 160 -7.42 2.61 29.60
C THR A 160 -6.00 2.34 29.08
N THR A 161 -5.01 3.07 29.59
CA THR A 161 -3.58 2.82 29.36
C THR A 161 -3.23 1.44 29.90
N THR A 162 -3.21 0.44 29.03
CA THR A 162 -2.66 -0.87 29.33
C THR A 162 -1.18 -0.82 28.97
N THR A 163 -0.29 -0.87 29.97
CA THR A 163 1.18 -0.79 29.84
C THR A 163 1.81 -2.03 29.17
N THR A 164 1.02 -2.88 28.52
CA THR A 164 1.44 -4.15 27.92
C THR A 164 1.05 -4.17 26.45
N LEU A 165 2.01 -4.44 25.57
CA LEU A 165 1.79 -4.54 24.12
C LEU A 165 0.70 -5.59 23.81
N PRO A 166 -0.26 -5.30 22.90
CA PRO A 166 -1.24 -6.27 22.45
C PRO A 166 -0.57 -7.54 21.89
N ALA A 167 -1.16 -8.72 22.15
CA ALA A 167 -0.61 -10.00 21.68
C ALA A 167 -0.49 -10.05 20.13
N VAL A 168 -1.42 -9.41 19.43
CA VAL A 168 -1.42 -9.22 17.97
C VAL A 168 -0.17 -8.47 17.51
N LEU A 169 0.09 -7.31 18.12
CA LEU A 169 1.27 -6.49 17.84
C LEU A 169 2.55 -7.29 18.09
N GLN A 170 2.67 -7.95 19.24
CA GLN A 170 3.83 -8.79 19.58
C GLN A 170 4.12 -9.88 18.53
N CYS A 171 3.07 -10.44 17.90
CA CYS A 171 3.23 -11.40 16.83
C CYS A 171 3.76 -10.75 15.53
N GLU A 172 3.15 -9.66 15.08
CA GLU A 172 3.58 -8.91 13.89
C GLU A 172 5.04 -8.46 14.03
N ASP A 173 5.39 -7.93 15.20
CA ASP A 173 6.74 -7.58 15.62
C ASP A 173 7.74 -8.74 15.51
N THR A 174 7.31 -9.92 15.96
CA THR A 174 8.12 -11.12 15.89
C THR A 174 8.37 -11.50 14.43
N VAL A 175 7.35 -11.44 13.58
CA VAL A 175 7.49 -11.70 12.14
C VAL A 175 8.43 -10.68 11.49
N ALA A 176 8.28 -9.39 11.78
CA ALA A 176 9.17 -8.34 11.28
C ALA A 176 10.64 -8.64 11.63
N ARG A 177 10.92 -9.02 12.89
CA ARG A 177 12.27 -9.44 13.34
C ARG A 177 12.78 -10.70 12.61
N ARG A 178 11.91 -11.68 12.37
CA ARG A 178 12.28 -12.91 11.63
C ARG A 178 12.59 -12.60 10.15
N LEU A 179 11.84 -11.69 9.52
CA LEU A 179 12.11 -11.24 8.15
C LEU A 179 13.44 -10.47 8.04
N ALA A 180 13.73 -9.58 8.99
CA ALA A 180 15.03 -8.91 9.05
C ALA A 180 16.18 -9.93 9.21
N THR A 181 15.99 -10.94 10.06
CA THR A 181 16.97 -12.02 10.25
C THR A 181 17.19 -12.80 8.96
N LEU A 182 16.11 -13.23 8.29
CA LEU A 182 16.15 -13.87 6.99
C LEU A 182 16.94 -13.04 5.98
N GLY A 183 16.63 -11.75 5.85
CA GLY A 183 17.32 -10.90 4.90
C GLY A 183 18.82 -10.84 5.17
N THR A 184 19.22 -10.77 6.43
CA THR A 184 20.66 -10.78 6.77
C THR A 184 21.34 -12.13 6.53
N ASP A 185 20.60 -13.23 6.62
CA ASP A 185 21.10 -14.55 6.27
C ASP A 185 21.31 -14.70 4.76
N ILE A 186 20.38 -14.17 3.95
CA ILE A 186 20.45 -14.15 2.48
C ILE A 186 21.64 -13.30 2.01
N VAL A 187 21.80 -12.08 2.52
CA VAL A 187 22.99 -11.25 2.24
C VAL A 187 24.27 -11.99 2.63
N GLY A 188 24.27 -12.70 3.76
CA GLY A 188 25.39 -13.55 4.17
C GLY A 188 25.68 -14.70 3.18
N CYS A 189 24.65 -15.26 2.53
CA CYS A 189 24.81 -16.23 1.45
C CYS A 189 25.48 -15.60 0.23
N HIS A 190 25.04 -14.42 -0.21
CA HIS A 190 25.64 -13.71 -1.34
C HIS A 190 27.12 -13.37 -1.11
N ILE A 191 27.47 -12.87 0.09
CA ILE A 191 28.87 -12.64 0.50
C ILE A 191 29.70 -13.93 0.41
N ARG A 192 29.16 -15.05 0.93
CA ARG A 192 29.86 -16.36 0.87
C ARG A 192 30.04 -16.83 -0.57
N THR A 193 29.07 -16.59 -1.44
CA THR A 193 29.17 -16.90 -2.87
C THR A 193 30.27 -16.09 -3.53
N ALA A 194 30.27 -14.76 -3.37
CA ALA A 194 31.30 -13.88 -3.92
C ALA A 194 32.71 -14.31 -3.49
N ARG A 195 32.90 -14.66 -2.21
CA ARG A 195 34.17 -15.19 -1.71
C ARG A 195 34.58 -16.54 -2.29
N ARG A 196 33.61 -17.43 -2.56
CA ARG A 196 33.88 -18.74 -3.19
C ARG A 196 34.31 -18.56 -4.64
N VAL A 197 33.67 -17.66 -5.37
CA VAL A 197 34.07 -17.28 -6.74
C VAL A 197 35.51 -16.77 -6.75
N LEU A 198 35.86 -15.85 -5.85
CA LEU A 198 37.24 -15.34 -5.72
C LEU A 198 38.26 -16.45 -5.41
N ARG A 199 37.87 -17.46 -4.63
CA ARG A 199 38.71 -18.62 -4.29
C ARG A 199 38.67 -19.73 -5.35
N ARG A 200 37.98 -19.52 -6.49
CA ARG A 200 37.76 -20.53 -7.54
C ARG A 200 37.17 -21.85 -6.99
N GLN A 201 36.29 -21.73 -6.01
CA GLN A 201 35.59 -22.85 -5.39
C GLN A 201 34.18 -23.00 -5.94
N GLY A 202 33.61 -24.21 -5.85
CA GLY A 202 32.22 -24.46 -6.25
C GLY A 202 31.21 -23.55 -5.56
N ILE A 203 30.30 -22.99 -6.35
CA ILE A 203 29.23 -22.10 -5.89
C ILE A 203 28.12 -22.93 -5.22
N ARG A 204 27.67 -22.50 -4.03
CA ARG A 204 26.59 -23.17 -3.26
C ARG A 204 25.51 -22.18 -2.81
N GLN A 205 25.25 -21.15 -3.60
CA GLN A 205 24.31 -20.08 -3.26
C GLN A 205 22.92 -20.61 -2.97
N ALA A 206 22.32 -21.34 -3.91
CA ALA A 206 20.97 -21.88 -3.77
C ALA A 206 20.81 -22.79 -2.53
N ALA A 207 21.82 -23.59 -2.21
CA ALA A 207 21.79 -24.44 -1.01
C ALA A 207 21.81 -23.59 0.28
N CYS A 208 22.60 -22.52 0.29
CA CYS A 208 22.68 -21.59 1.40
C CYS A 208 21.35 -20.86 1.63
N GLU A 209 20.75 -20.31 0.56
CA GLU A 209 19.48 -19.58 0.64
C GLU A 209 18.33 -20.49 1.02
N ARG A 210 18.28 -21.73 0.50
CA ARG A 210 17.31 -22.74 0.96
C ARG A 210 17.42 -22.98 2.46
N HIS A 211 18.63 -23.06 3.00
CA HIS A 211 18.83 -23.22 4.45
C HIS A 211 18.34 -21.99 5.24
N ALA A 212 18.59 -20.77 4.75
CA ALA A 212 18.09 -19.53 5.36
C ALA A 212 16.55 -19.49 5.36
N ARG A 213 15.91 -19.75 4.22
CA ARG A 213 14.44 -19.84 4.08
C ARG A 213 13.86 -20.92 5.00
N ALA A 214 14.53 -22.06 5.16
CA ALA A 214 14.11 -23.12 6.07
C ALA A 214 14.22 -22.73 7.55
N ARG A 215 15.23 -21.93 7.94
CA ARG A 215 15.33 -21.37 9.30
C ARG A 215 14.20 -20.40 9.59
N TYR A 216 13.87 -19.51 8.64
CA TYR A 216 12.69 -18.63 8.75
C TYR A 216 11.41 -19.45 8.92
N ALA A 217 11.18 -20.45 8.06
CA ALA A 217 10.01 -21.33 8.14
C ALA A 217 9.91 -22.04 9.50
N ARG A 218 11.02 -22.54 10.04
CA ARG A 218 11.07 -23.13 11.39
C ARG A 218 10.73 -22.11 12.49
N ALA A 219 11.17 -20.87 12.33
CA ALA A 219 10.93 -19.82 13.31
C ALA A 219 9.45 -19.39 13.34
N VAL A 220 8.83 -19.18 12.18
CA VAL A 220 7.44 -18.73 12.10
C VAL A 220 6.43 -19.83 12.45
N ARG A 221 6.79 -21.11 12.32
CA ARG A 221 5.98 -22.23 12.84
C ARG A 221 5.79 -22.23 14.36
N LYS A 222 6.63 -21.49 15.09
CA LYS A 222 6.52 -21.36 16.56
C LYS A 222 5.59 -20.22 16.99
N LEU A 223 5.02 -19.47 16.04
CA LEU A 223 4.04 -18.44 16.35
C LEU A 223 2.75 -19.09 16.86
N ASN A 224 2.10 -18.45 17.84
CA ASN A 224 0.81 -18.89 18.33
C ASN A 224 -0.30 -18.32 17.42
N PRO A 225 -1.05 -19.15 16.68
CA PRO A 225 -2.08 -18.66 15.76
C PRO A 225 -3.17 -17.82 16.45
N GLY A 226 -3.51 -18.13 17.70
CA GLY A 226 -4.50 -17.36 18.47
C GLY A 226 -4.03 -15.98 18.91
N ARG A 227 -2.76 -15.63 18.68
CA ARG A 227 -2.17 -14.30 18.96
C ARG A 227 -1.77 -13.56 17.70
N CYS A 228 -1.95 -14.14 16.52
CA CYS A 228 -1.50 -13.57 15.26
C CYS A 228 -2.71 -13.29 14.36
N PRO A 229 -2.76 -12.14 13.70
CA PRO A 229 -3.88 -11.82 12.82
C PRO A 229 -3.84 -12.71 11.56
N GLY A 230 -5.01 -13.06 11.02
CA GLY A 230 -5.12 -13.95 9.85
C GLY A 230 -4.41 -13.40 8.62
N CYS A 231 -4.41 -12.07 8.43
CA CYS A 231 -3.69 -11.39 7.36
C CYS A 231 -2.18 -11.64 7.41
N LEU A 232 -1.59 -11.73 8.60
CA LEU A 232 -0.17 -12.04 8.79
C LEU A 232 0.11 -13.52 8.52
N LEU A 233 -0.72 -14.40 9.11
CA LEU A 233 -0.55 -15.85 8.99
C LEU A 233 -0.67 -16.34 7.55
N GLY A 234 -1.59 -15.76 6.77
CA GLY A 234 -1.77 -16.08 5.35
C GLY A 234 -0.60 -15.65 4.46
N ASN A 235 0.24 -14.70 4.92
CA ASN A 235 1.27 -14.08 4.10
C ASN A 235 2.72 -14.39 4.53
N LEU A 236 2.94 -15.27 5.52
CA LEU A 236 4.29 -15.59 6.02
C LEU A 236 5.25 -16.09 4.93
N ALA A 237 4.78 -16.91 3.99
CA ALA A 237 5.57 -17.40 2.85
C ALA A 237 5.74 -16.31 1.76
N PRO A 238 4.70 -15.60 1.31
CA PRO A 238 4.84 -14.42 0.46
C PRO A 238 5.85 -13.39 0.97
N PHE A 239 5.85 -13.07 2.27
CA PHE A 239 6.81 -12.12 2.85
C PHE A 239 8.26 -12.62 2.78
N ARG A 240 8.48 -13.92 3.03
CA ARG A 240 9.79 -14.55 2.86
C ARG A 240 10.27 -14.43 1.42
N ASP A 241 9.40 -14.72 0.47
CA ASP A 241 9.75 -14.75 -0.95
C ASP A 241 10.01 -13.34 -1.47
N ARG A 242 9.18 -12.35 -1.09
CA ARG A 242 9.42 -10.93 -1.41
C ARG A 242 10.73 -10.40 -0.84
N MET A 243 11.04 -10.71 0.43
CA MET A 243 12.33 -10.34 1.04
C MET A 243 13.50 -10.99 0.30
N THR A 244 13.36 -12.26 -0.12
CA THR A 244 14.45 -12.93 -0.81
C THR A 244 14.64 -12.37 -2.22
N SER A 245 13.55 -12.18 -2.98
CA SER A 245 13.59 -11.58 -4.32
C SER A 245 14.26 -10.20 -4.28
N LEU A 246 13.86 -9.33 -3.34
CA LEU A 246 14.47 -8.01 -3.16
C LEU A 246 15.99 -8.10 -3.04
N LEU A 247 16.49 -9.02 -2.21
CA LEU A 247 17.92 -9.14 -1.97
C LEU A 247 18.65 -9.79 -3.13
N ASP A 248 18.01 -10.72 -3.84
CA ASP A 248 18.53 -11.31 -5.06
C ASP A 248 18.64 -10.26 -6.18
N ASP A 249 17.68 -9.31 -6.27
CA ASP A 249 17.70 -8.20 -7.23
C ASP A 249 18.75 -7.13 -6.90
N LEU A 250 19.04 -6.92 -5.61
CA LEU A 250 20.09 -6.01 -5.15
C LEU A 250 21.49 -6.62 -5.28
N ALA A 251 21.62 -7.95 -5.21
CA ALA A 251 22.91 -8.62 -5.17
C ALA A 251 23.83 -8.31 -6.38
N PRO A 252 23.36 -8.30 -7.64
CA PRO A 252 24.19 -7.93 -8.80
C PRO A 252 24.69 -6.48 -8.78
N ARG A 253 23.98 -5.59 -8.08
CA ARG A 253 24.36 -4.17 -7.93
C ARG A 253 25.40 -3.96 -6.83
N VAL A 254 25.44 -4.87 -5.85
CA VAL A 254 26.42 -4.87 -4.75
C VAL A 254 27.70 -5.60 -5.13
N PHE A 255 27.55 -6.81 -5.66
CA PHE A 255 28.64 -7.65 -6.14
C PHE A 255 28.73 -7.47 -7.63
N CYS A 256 29.28 -6.33 -8.02
CA CYS A 256 29.63 -6.06 -9.40
C CYS A 256 30.44 -7.25 -9.92
N ALA A 257 29.91 -8.01 -10.88
CA ALA A 257 30.72 -8.98 -11.59
C ALA A 257 31.62 -8.18 -12.54
N PRO A 258 32.92 -7.98 -12.26
CA PRO A 258 33.76 -7.45 -13.31
C PRO A 258 33.98 -8.64 -14.25
N GLY A 259 33.88 -8.41 -15.56
CA GLY A 259 34.73 -9.15 -16.49
C GLY A 259 36.18 -8.86 -16.10
N LEU A 260 36.68 -9.52 -15.04
CA LEU A 260 38.03 -9.33 -14.55
C LEU A 260 38.95 -9.63 -15.73
N PRO A 261 39.79 -8.67 -16.17
CA PRO A 261 40.82 -8.99 -17.12
C PRO A 261 41.66 -10.10 -16.51
N VAL A 262 41.86 -11.14 -17.31
CA VAL A 262 42.73 -12.29 -17.07
C VAL A 262 44.19 -11.79 -17.02
N ALA A 263 44.54 -10.94 -16.05
CA ALA A 263 45.88 -10.37 -15.88
C ALA A 263 46.06 -9.53 -14.59
N GLY A 264 45.02 -9.22 -13.81
CA GLY A 264 45.17 -8.43 -12.58
C GLY A 264 45.64 -9.27 -11.39
N SER A 265 46.78 -8.91 -10.77
CA SER A 265 47.30 -9.58 -9.59
C SER A 265 46.22 -9.77 -8.50
N GLN A 266 46.14 -10.97 -7.90
CA GLN A 266 45.18 -11.31 -6.84
C GLN A 266 44.93 -10.23 -5.76
N PRO A 267 45.92 -9.37 -5.37
CA PRO A 267 45.70 -8.31 -4.39
C PRO A 267 44.68 -7.24 -4.79
N ALA A 268 44.54 -6.91 -6.08
CA ALA A 268 43.58 -5.91 -6.55
C ALA A 268 42.14 -6.41 -6.47
N ALA A 269 41.88 -7.63 -6.96
CA ALA A 269 40.58 -8.30 -6.84
C ALA A 269 40.16 -8.49 -5.37
N ARG A 270 41.11 -8.83 -4.48
CA ARG A 270 40.86 -8.95 -3.03
C ARG A 270 40.49 -7.61 -2.38
N ARG A 271 41.00 -6.47 -2.88
CA ARG A 271 40.62 -5.14 -2.38
C ARG A 271 39.21 -4.75 -2.81
N LEU A 272 38.88 -5.00 -4.07
CA LEU A 272 37.56 -4.74 -4.64
C LEU A 272 36.45 -5.49 -3.87
N HIS A 273 36.61 -6.80 -3.72
CA HIS A 273 35.66 -7.63 -2.98
C HIS A 273 35.55 -7.29 -1.49
N ARG A 274 36.59 -6.71 -0.88
CA ARG A 274 36.49 -6.21 0.50
C ARG A 274 35.54 -5.03 0.62
N CYS A 275 35.52 -4.15 -0.39
CA CYS A 275 34.55 -3.07 -0.42
C CYS A 275 33.13 -3.61 -0.61
N GLU A 276 32.90 -4.46 -1.61
CA GLU A 276 31.58 -5.07 -1.89
C GLU A 276 31.05 -5.83 -0.67
N ASP A 277 31.87 -6.68 -0.04
CA ASP A 277 31.53 -7.37 1.21
C ASP A 277 31.20 -6.38 2.34
N GLY A 278 31.94 -5.28 2.42
CA GLY A 278 31.71 -4.21 3.38
C GLY A 278 30.35 -3.57 3.18
N THR A 279 30.03 -3.15 1.95
CA THR A 279 28.75 -2.54 1.58
C THR A 279 27.60 -3.50 1.81
N ALA A 280 27.71 -4.76 1.39
CA ALA A 280 26.71 -5.80 1.65
C ALA A 280 26.40 -5.93 3.16
N ARG A 281 27.43 -5.95 4.01
CA ARG A 281 27.24 -6.00 5.47
C ARG A 281 26.57 -4.74 6.02
N GLN A 282 26.91 -3.56 5.51
CA GLN A 282 26.26 -2.32 5.91
C GLN A 282 24.79 -2.30 5.49
N LEU A 283 24.44 -2.79 4.30
CA LEU A 283 23.05 -2.96 3.85
C LEU A 283 22.27 -3.91 4.77
N ALA A 284 22.86 -5.05 5.15
CA ALA A 284 22.24 -5.94 6.13
C ALA A 284 22.05 -5.27 7.51
N GLY A 285 22.98 -4.38 7.91
CA GLY A 285 22.86 -3.55 9.12
C GLY A 285 21.72 -2.55 9.02
N LEU A 286 21.61 -1.86 7.90
CA LEU A 286 20.55 -0.91 7.58
C LEU A 286 19.17 -1.58 7.55
N LEU A 287 19.03 -2.73 6.88
CA LEU A 287 17.79 -3.52 6.89
C LEU A 287 17.28 -3.76 8.31
N ARG A 288 18.16 -4.22 9.21
CA ARG A 288 17.78 -4.44 10.62
C ARG A 288 17.44 -3.12 11.32
N ALA A 289 18.09 -2.02 10.98
CA ALA A 289 17.83 -0.71 11.58
C ALA A 289 16.46 -0.15 11.17
N LEU A 290 16.13 -0.21 9.87
CA LEU A 290 14.84 0.21 9.34
C LEU A 290 13.69 -0.58 9.96
N VAL A 291 13.82 -1.91 10.02
CA VAL A 291 12.82 -2.77 10.68
C VAL A 291 12.68 -2.43 12.17
N ARG A 292 13.78 -2.14 12.87
CA ARG A 292 13.72 -1.69 14.27
C ARG A 292 13.02 -0.33 14.44
N CYS A 293 13.25 0.62 13.54
CA CYS A 293 12.58 1.91 13.57
C CYS A 293 11.06 1.73 13.44
N ARG A 294 10.62 0.88 12.50
CA ARG A 294 9.20 0.56 12.31
C ARG A 294 8.59 -0.13 13.53
N ILE A 295 9.26 -1.14 14.10
CA ILE A 295 8.81 -1.79 15.36
C ILE A 295 8.64 -0.75 16.46
N ARG A 296 9.64 0.11 16.67
CA ARG A 296 9.58 1.15 17.71
C ARG A 296 8.45 2.14 17.48
N ALA A 297 8.21 2.53 16.22
CA ALA A 297 7.10 3.40 15.86
C ALA A 297 5.73 2.74 16.12
N ALA A 298 5.63 1.45 15.82
CA ALA A 298 4.46 0.63 16.12
C ALA A 298 4.22 0.46 17.63
N ASP A 299 5.28 0.27 18.42
CA ASP A 299 5.21 0.10 19.88
C ASP A 299 5.01 1.41 20.66
N ALA A 300 5.33 2.56 20.05
CA ALA A 300 5.31 3.87 20.71
C ALA A 300 3.98 4.20 21.41
N PRO A 301 2.79 3.91 20.84
CA PRO A 301 1.51 4.17 21.50
C PRO A 301 1.29 3.37 22.80
N PHE A 302 1.98 2.23 22.99
CA PHE A 302 1.79 1.33 24.15
C PHE A 302 2.87 1.49 25.21
N THR A 303 4.03 2.03 24.83
CA THR A 303 5.21 2.14 25.69
C THR A 303 5.37 3.53 26.32
N GLY A 304 4.56 4.51 25.90
CA GLY A 304 4.62 5.89 26.41
C GLY A 304 5.89 6.65 25.97
N GLN A 305 6.69 6.08 25.07
CA GLN A 305 7.90 6.68 24.52
C GLN A 305 7.58 7.19 23.10
N PRO A 306 7.54 8.51 22.87
CA PRO A 306 7.32 9.04 21.52
C PRO A 306 8.50 8.66 20.63
N VAL A 307 8.22 7.98 19.52
CA VAL A 307 9.22 7.63 18.51
C VAL A 307 8.93 8.43 17.26
N ASP A 308 9.85 9.31 16.89
CA ASP A 308 9.88 9.90 15.56
C ASP A 308 10.50 8.88 14.59
N GLU A 309 9.64 8.20 13.83
CA GLU A 309 10.06 7.19 12.86
C GLU A 309 10.95 7.81 11.77
N ILE A 310 10.64 9.03 11.32
CA ILE A 310 11.36 9.72 10.25
C ILE A 310 12.78 10.03 10.73
N ALA A 311 12.93 10.57 11.93
CA ALA A 311 14.23 10.81 12.53
C ALA A 311 15.00 9.51 12.80
N CYS A 312 14.32 8.43 13.19
CA CYS A 312 14.95 7.13 13.37
C CYS A 312 15.53 6.57 12.06
N ILE A 313 14.74 6.65 10.98
CA ILE A 313 15.15 6.21 9.64
C ILE A 313 16.32 7.06 9.14
N ALA A 314 16.24 8.39 9.25
CA ALA A 314 17.34 9.29 8.90
C ALA A 314 18.64 8.93 9.64
N ALA A 315 18.56 8.74 10.97
CA ALA A 315 19.72 8.33 11.77
C ALA A 315 20.26 6.93 11.39
N ALA A 316 19.42 6.03 10.88
CA ALA A 316 19.88 4.74 10.37
C ALA A 316 20.64 4.89 9.05
N LYS A 317 20.16 5.77 8.16
CA LYS A 317 20.81 6.12 6.88
C LYS A 317 22.14 6.82 7.10
N ASP A 318 22.21 7.79 8.01
CA ASP A 318 23.45 8.50 8.34
C ASP A 318 24.53 7.55 8.89
N ARG A 319 24.13 6.57 9.71
CA ARG A 319 25.07 5.52 10.19
C ARG A 319 25.56 4.63 9.05
N PHE A 320 24.69 4.30 8.10
CA PHE A 320 25.09 3.58 6.90
C PHE A 320 26.09 4.39 6.09
N ASP A 321 25.80 5.66 5.80
CA ASP A 321 26.66 6.55 5.01
C ASP A 321 28.01 6.79 5.69
N GLY A 322 28.01 7.03 7.00
CA GLY A 322 29.23 7.17 7.78
C GLY A 322 30.06 5.88 7.83
N ALA A 323 29.43 4.70 7.75
CA ALA A 323 30.14 3.44 7.64
C ALA A 323 30.68 3.19 6.23
N ILE A 324 29.92 3.55 5.19
CA ILE A 324 30.35 3.51 3.79
C ILE A 324 31.53 4.45 3.55
N GLY A 325 31.51 5.68 4.09
CA GLY A 325 32.63 6.62 3.97
C GLY A 325 33.95 6.12 4.57
N LYS A 326 33.89 5.20 5.55
CA LYS A 326 35.06 4.53 6.14
C LYS A 326 35.60 3.40 5.24
N LEU A 327 34.76 2.83 4.38
CA LEU A 327 35.17 1.90 3.35
C LEU A 327 35.77 2.74 2.22
N ARG A 328 37.07 3.03 2.25
CA ARG A 328 37.83 3.83 1.25
C ARG A 328 37.26 3.72 -0.20
N LEU A 329 36.28 4.57 -0.54
CA LEU A 329 35.40 4.40 -1.70
C LEU A 329 36.15 4.47 -3.04
N GLY A 330 37.29 5.17 -3.08
CA GLY A 330 38.19 5.20 -4.24
C GLY A 330 38.83 3.86 -4.61
N LEU A 331 38.59 2.81 -3.82
CA LEU A 331 39.01 1.43 -4.10
C LEU A 331 37.82 0.51 -4.46
N CYS A 332 36.59 1.03 -4.43
CA CYS A 332 35.38 0.30 -4.75
C CYS A 332 35.13 0.32 -6.27
N PRO A 333 34.41 -0.68 -6.80
CA PRO A 333 34.10 -0.70 -8.22
C PRO A 333 33.20 0.49 -8.60
N PRO A 334 33.34 1.06 -9.81
CA PRO A 334 32.55 2.22 -10.24
C PRO A 334 31.04 1.92 -10.40
N CYS A 335 30.65 0.65 -10.53
CA CYS A 335 29.26 0.22 -10.59
C CYS A 335 28.58 0.14 -9.21
N LEU A 336 29.33 0.25 -8.12
CA LEU A 336 28.78 0.20 -6.77
C LEU A 336 28.31 1.60 -6.36
N ASP A 337 26.99 1.75 -6.21
CA ASP A 337 26.35 2.96 -5.70
C ASP A 337 25.66 2.68 -4.35
N PRO A 338 26.36 2.85 -3.22
CA PRO A 338 25.79 2.60 -1.90
C PRO A 338 24.60 3.50 -1.56
N GLY A 339 24.57 4.73 -2.08
CA GLY A 339 23.51 5.70 -1.79
C GLY A 339 22.19 5.25 -2.42
N ARG A 340 22.22 4.88 -3.70
CA ARG A 340 21.04 4.33 -4.38
C ARG A 340 20.56 3.03 -3.75
N LEU A 341 21.49 2.13 -3.39
CA LEU A 341 21.15 0.86 -2.74
C LEU A 341 20.46 1.05 -1.38
N ARG A 342 20.90 2.05 -0.60
CA ARG A 342 20.27 2.43 0.67
C ARG A 342 18.83 2.89 0.47
N ASP A 343 18.59 3.76 -0.50
CA ASP A 343 17.26 4.33 -0.75
C ASP A 343 16.29 3.29 -1.34
N GLU A 344 16.77 2.40 -2.22
CA GLU A 344 16.00 1.25 -2.72
C GLU A 344 15.61 0.29 -1.59
N LEU A 345 16.53 0.00 -0.67
CA LEU A 345 16.27 -0.85 0.49
C LEU A 345 15.26 -0.21 1.45
N GLU A 346 15.36 1.09 1.72
CA GLU A 346 14.40 1.82 2.55
C GLU A 346 12.98 1.73 1.99
N SER A 347 12.81 2.04 0.71
CA SER A 347 11.52 1.97 0.02
C SER A 347 10.92 0.56 0.09
N ALA A 348 11.72 -0.46 -0.21
CA ALA A 348 11.25 -1.85 -0.19
C ALA A 348 10.86 -2.34 1.23
N VAL A 349 11.63 -1.94 2.25
CA VAL A 349 11.32 -2.26 3.66
C VAL A 349 10.07 -1.51 4.12
N GLY A 350 9.86 -0.27 3.68
CA GLY A 350 8.66 0.51 3.95
C GLY A 350 7.39 -0.21 3.49
N GLY A 351 7.39 -0.69 2.24
CA GLY A 351 6.26 -1.42 1.66
C GLY A 351 6.03 -2.81 2.27
N LEU A 352 7.09 -3.52 2.66
CA LEU A 352 6.96 -4.78 3.43
C LEU A 352 6.41 -4.53 4.83
N GLY A 353 6.84 -3.45 5.50
CA GLY A 353 6.36 -3.08 6.82
C GLY A 353 4.86 -2.83 6.85
N ALA A 354 4.34 -2.07 5.87
CA ALA A 354 2.90 -1.81 5.76
C ALA A 354 2.07 -3.11 5.65
N ALA A 355 2.60 -4.13 4.97
CA ALA A 355 1.91 -5.41 4.83
C ALA A 355 2.03 -6.32 6.08
N VAL A 356 3.09 -6.18 6.88
CA VAL A 356 3.30 -6.96 8.11
C VAL A 356 2.41 -6.47 9.25
N TYR A 357 2.21 -5.16 9.40
CA TYR A 357 1.34 -4.57 10.42
C TYR A 357 -0.10 -4.40 9.89
N CYS A 358 -0.74 -5.52 9.59
CA CYS A 358 -2.01 -5.56 8.86
C CYS A 358 -3.25 -5.57 9.76
N ALA A 359 -3.09 -5.75 11.09
CA ALA A 359 -4.22 -5.78 12.01
C ALA A 359 -4.81 -4.40 12.38
N ALA A 360 -4.16 -3.31 11.99
CA ALA A 360 -4.60 -1.90 11.95
C ALA A 360 -5.67 -1.39 12.96
N SER A 361 -5.78 -1.94 14.17
CA SER A 361 -6.70 -1.45 15.21
C SER A 361 -6.02 -0.60 16.28
N TRP A 362 -4.70 -0.41 16.19
CA TRP A 362 -3.93 0.08 17.32
C TRP A 362 -2.81 1.09 16.94
N ALA A 363 -2.64 1.38 15.64
CA ALA A 363 -1.56 2.22 15.10
C ALA A 363 -1.99 3.67 14.75
N GLN A 364 -2.85 4.31 15.54
CA GLN A 364 -3.04 5.77 15.40
C GLN A 364 -2.83 6.51 16.73
N PRO A 365 -1.66 7.17 16.90
CA PRO A 365 -1.51 8.24 17.88
C PRO A 365 -2.36 9.45 17.50
N ALA A 366 -3.27 9.83 18.40
CA ALA A 366 -3.97 11.10 18.40
C ALA A 366 -3.01 12.23 18.83
N ASN A 367 -2.05 12.62 17.98
CA ASN A 367 -1.38 13.94 18.03
C ASN A 367 -0.25 13.99 16.99
N ARG A 368 -0.56 14.39 15.76
CA ARG A 368 0.34 15.31 15.05
C ARG A 368 -0.22 16.70 15.23
N ARG A 369 0.18 17.37 16.32
CA ARG A 369 0.12 18.83 16.33
C ARG A 369 0.98 19.29 15.16
N ALA A 370 0.37 20.02 14.24
CA ALA A 370 1.10 20.77 13.23
C ALA A 370 2.22 21.55 13.94
N PHE A 371 3.48 21.30 13.56
CA PHE A 371 4.56 22.21 13.90
C PHE A 371 4.20 23.56 13.26
N PRO A 372 4.03 24.65 14.03
CA PRO A 372 3.88 25.96 13.43
C PRO A 372 5.19 26.30 12.72
N LEU A 373 5.12 26.56 11.43
CA LEU A 373 6.22 27.12 10.65
C LEU A 373 6.75 28.38 11.35
N PRO A 374 8.07 28.61 11.40
CA PRO A 374 8.61 29.83 11.97
C PRO A 374 8.16 31.01 11.13
N ARG A 375 7.35 31.90 11.72
CA ARG A 375 7.01 33.19 11.12
C ARG A 375 8.30 34.00 10.96
N ARG A 376 8.79 34.14 9.72
CA ARG A 376 9.74 35.20 9.38
C ARG A 376 9.05 36.54 9.61
N SER A 377 9.46 37.27 10.64
CA SER A 377 9.12 38.68 10.76
C SER A 377 9.87 39.45 9.67
N LEU A 378 9.15 39.87 8.63
CA LEU A 378 9.56 41.02 7.82
C LEU A 378 9.54 42.23 8.74
N ARG A 379 10.72 42.70 9.18
CA ARG A 379 10.88 44.08 9.65
C ARG A 379 11.11 44.93 8.41
N ALA A 380 10.18 45.85 8.18
CA ALA A 380 10.42 47.02 7.35
C ALA A 380 11.49 47.89 8.03
N ALA A 381 12.48 48.29 7.25
CA ALA A 381 13.26 49.51 7.41
C ALA A 381 13.57 50.02 6.00
#